data_AF-A0A7S2HV44-F1
#
_entry.id   AF-A0A7S2HV44-F1
#
_cell.length_a   1.000
_cell.length_b   1.000
_cell.length_c   1.000
_cell.angle_alpha   90.00
_cell.angle_beta   90.00
_cell.angle_gamma   90.00
#
_symmetry.space_group_name_H-M   'P 1'
#
loop_
_entity.id
_entity.type
_entity.pdbx_description
1 polymer ?
#
loop_
_entity_poly.entity_id
_entity_poly.type
_entity_poly.pdbx_seq_one_letter_code
_entity_poly.pdbx_strand_id
1 'polypeptide(L)'
;MNEQMSKFAFSIRDQKEELKEEIEDVSERIVEEHLTLESGEKEADADKLQEAIEEDVVKLKELKEEQASLENTANFCPGCQFSYGGLTTSCGKRRDYLINHHGNTKEDAEKAVIHWDSNCAN
;
A
#
# COMPACT_ATOMS: atom_id res chain seq x y z
N MET A 1 -78.75 -9.12 0.46
CA MET A 1 -77.38 -8.57 0.39
C MET A 1 -76.93 -8.71 -1.06
N ASN A 2 -77.42 -7.88 -1.97
CA ASN A 2 -77.07 -6.48 -2.29
C ASN A 2 -75.87 -6.40 -3.27
N GLU A 3 -76.21 -6.54 -4.54
CA GLU A 3 -75.35 -6.55 -5.75
C GLU A 3 -74.37 -5.37 -5.82
N GLN A 4 -74.70 -4.25 -5.17
CA GLN A 4 -73.83 -3.08 -5.05
C GLN A 4 -72.56 -3.35 -4.23
N MET A 5 -72.61 -4.19 -3.20
CA MET A 5 -71.44 -4.55 -2.39
C MET A 5 -70.45 -5.42 -3.17
N SER A 6 -70.94 -6.23 -4.12
CA SER A 6 -70.11 -7.09 -4.98
C SER A 6 -69.33 -6.27 -6.00
N LYS A 7 -69.97 -5.24 -6.61
CA LYS A 7 -69.30 -4.32 -7.56
C LYS A 7 -68.21 -3.48 -6.88
N PHE A 8 -68.47 -3.02 -5.64
CA PHE A 8 -67.48 -2.28 -4.86
C PHE A 8 -66.27 -3.15 -4.47
N ALA A 9 -66.51 -4.40 -4.06
CA ALA A 9 -65.44 -5.33 -3.73
C ALA A 9 -64.57 -5.72 -4.94
N PHE A 10 -65.15 -5.75 -6.15
CA PHE A 10 -64.41 -5.96 -7.40
C PHE A 10 -63.53 -4.74 -7.74
N SER A 11 -64.09 -3.53 -7.67
CA SER A 11 -63.34 -2.28 -7.91
C SER A 11 -62.16 -2.09 -6.94
N ILE A 12 -62.33 -2.44 -5.66
CA ILE A 12 -61.24 -2.36 -4.68
C ILE A 12 -60.16 -3.40 -4.96
N ARG A 13 -60.53 -4.59 -5.47
CA ARG A 13 -59.57 -5.62 -5.84
C ARG A 13 -58.72 -5.17 -7.02
N ASP A 14 -59.34 -4.59 -8.04
CA ASP A 14 -58.63 -4.08 -9.23
C ASP A 14 -57.68 -2.93 -8.84
N GLN A 15 -58.15 -1.98 -8.02
CA GLN A 15 -57.31 -0.90 -7.49
C GLN A 15 -56.13 -1.42 -6.65
N LYS A 16 -56.31 -2.55 -5.95
CA LYS A 16 -55.25 -3.15 -5.14
C LYS A 16 -54.18 -3.83 -5.99
N GLU A 17 -54.56 -4.45 -7.11
CA GLU A 17 -53.59 -5.03 -8.05
C GLU A 17 -52.83 -3.93 -8.81
N GLU A 18 -53.52 -2.87 -9.23
CA GLU A 18 -52.88 -1.71 -9.89
C GLU A 18 -51.86 -1.02 -8.96
N LEU A 19 -52.23 -0.80 -7.69
CA LEU A 19 -51.31 -0.26 -6.69
C LEU A 19 -50.12 -1.19 -6.41
N LYS A 20 -50.32 -2.51 -6.53
CA LYS A 20 -49.25 -3.48 -6.32
C LYS A 20 -48.23 -3.46 -7.46
N GLU A 21 -48.68 -3.35 -8.70
CA GLU A 21 -47.81 -3.17 -9.86
C GLU A 21 -47.02 -1.86 -9.78
N GLU A 22 -47.65 -0.75 -9.35
CA GLU A 22 -46.96 0.52 -9.14
C GLU A 22 -45.89 0.43 -8.03
N ILE A 23 -46.17 -0.27 -6.94
CA ILE A 23 -45.20 -0.50 -5.87
C ILE A 23 -44.01 -1.33 -6.38
N GLU A 24 -44.25 -2.31 -7.24
CA GLU A 24 -43.21 -3.17 -7.80
C GLU A 24 -42.29 -2.38 -8.76
N ASP A 25 -42.85 -1.57 -9.67
CA ASP A 25 -42.08 -0.66 -10.55
C ASP A 25 -41.26 0.37 -9.75
N VAL A 26 -41.85 0.98 -8.72
CA VAL A 26 -41.12 1.92 -7.85
C VAL A 26 -40.01 1.21 -7.08
N SER A 27 -40.25 -0.01 -6.60
CA SER A 27 -39.24 -0.79 -5.88
C SER A 27 -38.05 -1.14 -6.76
N GLU A 28 -38.27 -1.53 -8.02
CA GLU A 28 -37.19 -1.85 -8.96
C GLU A 28 -36.34 -0.61 -9.25
N ARG A 29 -36.96 0.55 -9.47
CA ARG A 29 -36.23 1.82 -9.69
C ARG A 29 -35.37 2.23 -8.50
N ILE A 30 -35.88 2.07 -7.28
CA ILE A 30 -35.11 2.38 -6.07
C ILE A 30 -33.87 1.48 -5.97
N VAL A 31 -34.01 0.18 -6.31
CA VAL A 31 -32.90 -0.77 -6.27
C VAL A 31 -31.83 -0.41 -7.30
N GLU A 32 -32.22 -0.09 -8.54
CA GLU A 32 -31.27 0.34 -9.58
C GLU A 32 -30.54 1.64 -9.20
N GLU A 33 -31.26 2.63 -8.70
CA GLU A 33 -30.67 3.91 -8.28
C GLU A 33 -29.67 3.70 -7.13
N HIS A 34 -30.01 2.86 -6.14
CA HIS A 34 -29.11 2.56 -5.03
C HIS A 34 -27.84 1.82 -5.47
N LEU A 35 -27.96 0.86 -6.40
CA LEU A 35 -26.81 0.14 -6.97
C LEU A 35 -25.84 1.07 -7.72
N THR A 36 -26.37 2.01 -8.49
CA THR A 36 -25.54 2.97 -9.25
C THR A 36 -24.82 3.96 -8.33
N LEU A 37 -25.50 4.45 -7.30
CA LEU A 37 -24.90 5.33 -6.28
C LEU A 37 -23.78 4.62 -5.52
N GLU A 38 -24.00 3.40 -5.01
CA GLU A 38 -22.99 2.65 -4.28
C GLU A 38 -21.75 2.33 -5.15
N SER A 39 -21.94 2.03 -6.44
CA SER A 39 -20.83 1.77 -7.35
C SER A 39 -19.98 3.02 -7.58
N GLY A 40 -20.63 4.17 -7.79
CA GLY A 40 -19.93 5.44 -8.00
C GLY A 40 -19.17 5.92 -6.76
N GLU A 41 -19.71 5.74 -5.56
CA GLU A 41 -19.02 6.06 -4.31
C GLU A 41 -17.76 5.20 -4.10
N LYS A 42 -17.87 3.88 -4.35
CA LYS A 42 -16.74 2.94 -4.24
C LYS A 42 -15.64 3.24 -5.27
N GLU A 43 -16.01 3.62 -6.49
CA GLU A 43 -15.05 4.04 -7.53
C GLU A 43 -14.32 5.33 -7.14
N ALA A 44 -15.04 6.35 -6.66
CA ALA A 44 -14.43 7.61 -6.24
C ALA A 44 -13.47 7.47 -5.05
N ASP A 45 -13.73 6.52 -4.14
CA ASP A 45 -12.82 6.23 -3.03
C ASP A 45 -11.61 5.39 -3.47
N ALA A 46 -11.79 4.49 -4.45
CA ALA A 46 -10.68 3.76 -5.06
C ALA A 46 -9.71 4.71 -5.79
N ASP A 47 -10.23 5.69 -6.53
CA ASP A 47 -9.42 6.69 -7.24
C ASP A 47 -8.57 7.54 -6.26
N LYS A 48 -9.17 8.02 -5.17
CA LYS A 48 -8.45 8.77 -4.13
C LYS A 48 -7.37 7.92 -3.47
N LEU A 49 -7.66 6.64 -3.21
CA LEU A 49 -6.69 5.73 -2.62
C LEU A 49 -5.53 5.47 -3.59
N GLN A 50 -5.82 5.35 -4.89
CA GLN A 50 -4.80 5.19 -5.91
C GLN A 50 -3.89 6.42 -6.00
N GLU A 51 -4.44 7.64 -5.98
CA GLU A 51 -3.66 8.88 -5.97
C GLU A 51 -2.74 8.96 -4.74
N ALA A 52 -3.25 8.60 -3.56
CA ALA A 52 -2.43 8.55 -2.33
C ALA A 52 -1.31 7.51 -2.42
N ILE A 53 -1.56 6.33 -2.99
CA ILE A 53 -0.54 5.30 -3.22
C ILE A 53 0.53 5.81 -4.19
N GLU A 54 0.14 6.49 -5.27
CA GLU A 54 1.10 7.06 -6.22
C GLU A 54 2.00 8.11 -5.57
N GLU A 55 1.44 8.98 -4.72
CA GLU A 55 2.20 9.96 -3.94
C GLU A 55 3.20 9.29 -2.98
N ASP A 56 2.76 8.27 -2.23
CA ASP A 56 3.61 7.52 -1.30
C ASP A 56 4.72 6.74 -2.03
N VAL A 57 4.43 6.20 -3.22
CA VAL A 57 5.44 5.55 -4.07
C VAL A 57 6.53 6.53 -4.51
N VAL A 58 6.17 7.79 -4.82
CA VAL A 58 7.14 8.83 -5.15
C VAL A 58 8.02 9.16 -3.94
N LYS A 59 7.42 9.42 -2.78
CA LYS A 59 8.18 9.69 -1.53
C LYS A 59 9.12 8.54 -1.15
N LEU A 60 8.69 7.29 -1.35
CA LEU A 60 9.53 6.12 -1.09
C LEU A 60 10.75 6.04 -2.03
N LYS A 61 10.64 6.52 -3.26
CA LYS A 61 11.79 6.60 -4.17
C LYS A 61 12.78 7.66 -3.71
N GLU A 62 12.30 8.85 -3.35
CA GLU A 62 13.13 9.95 -2.84
C GLU A 62 13.88 9.53 -1.57
N LEU A 63 13.19 8.93 -0.60
CA LEU A 63 13.81 8.43 0.64
C LEU A 63 14.85 7.34 0.39
N LYS A 64 14.66 6.49 -0.63
CA LYS A 64 15.66 5.48 -1.02
C LYS A 64 16.89 6.11 -1.64
N GLU A 65 16.72 7.14 -2.46
CA GLU A 65 17.84 7.89 -3.04
C GLU A 65 18.61 8.66 -1.96
N GLU A 66 17.91 9.27 -1.00
CA GLU A 66 18.52 9.89 0.18
C GLU A 66 19.28 8.87 1.03
N GLN A 67 18.70 7.70 1.31
CA GLN A 67 19.39 6.62 2.03
C GLN A 67 20.66 6.18 1.28
N ALA A 68 20.57 5.97 -0.04
CA ALA A 68 21.73 5.61 -0.84
C ALA A 68 22.81 6.71 -0.82
N SER A 69 22.40 7.99 -0.78
CA SER A 69 23.33 9.11 -0.64
C SER A 69 24.02 9.11 0.73
N LEU A 70 23.29 8.82 1.82
CA LEU A 70 23.83 8.76 3.18
C LEU A 70 24.78 7.56 3.36
N GLU A 71 24.47 6.41 2.76
CA GLU A 71 25.36 5.25 2.74
C GLU A 71 26.70 5.54 2.02
N ASN A 72 26.71 6.51 1.09
CA ASN A 72 27.94 6.98 0.43
C ASN A 72 28.72 8.04 1.23
N THR A 73 28.16 8.56 2.34
CA THR A 73 28.81 9.59 3.17
C THR A 73 29.56 9.06 4.39
N ALA A 74 29.41 7.78 4.74
CA ALA A 74 30.20 7.18 5.80
C ALA A 74 31.66 7.08 5.35
N ASN A 75 32.53 7.90 5.93
CA ASN A 75 33.95 7.83 5.62
C ASN A 75 34.51 6.54 6.22
N PHE A 76 35.07 5.66 5.40
CA PHE A 76 35.66 4.43 5.90
C PHE A 76 36.90 4.74 6.76
N CYS A 77 36.95 4.21 7.98
CA CYS A 77 38.11 4.33 8.87
C CYS A 77 39.04 3.11 8.75
N PRO A 78 40.08 3.10 7.88
CA PRO A 78 40.94 1.93 7.72
C PRO A 78 41.74 1.57 8.98
N GLY A 79 42.02 2.56 9.83
CA GLY A 79 42.79 2.41 11.07
C GLY A 79 41.96 2.00 12.29
N CYS A 80 40.63 2.06 12.21
CA CYS A 80 39.77 1.74 13.35
C CYS A 80 39.90 0.25 13.70
N GLN A 81 39.98 -0.02 15.01
CA GLN A 81 40.17 -1.37 15.51
C GLN A 81 38.83 -2.10 15.65
N PHE A 82 38.81 -3.33 15.15
CA PHE A 82 37.76 -4.29 15.37
C PHE A 82 38.23 -5.27 16.44
N SER A 83 37.40 -5.49 17.46
CA SER A 83 37.66 -6.49 18.50
C SER A 83 36.43 -7.33 18.75
N TYR A 84 36.47 -8.60 18.33
CA TYR A 84 35.38 -9.55 18.57
C TYR A 84 35.94 -10.96 18.81
N GLY A 85 35.44 -11.65 19.85
CA GLY A 85 35.81 -13.04 20.13
C GLY A 85 37.31 -13.28 20.36
N GLY A 86 38.06 -12.27 20.83
CA GLY A 86 39.52 -12.35 21.01
C GLY A 86 40.35 -12.08 19.76
N LEU A 87 39.71 -11.83 18.61
CA LEU A 87 40.36 -11.36 17.39
C LEU A 87 40.44 -9.83 17.39
N THR A 88 41.65 -9.30 17.36
CA THR A 88 41.91 -7.87 17.14
C THR A 88 42.43 -7.68 15.72
N THR A 89 41.66 -6.99 14.88
CA THR A 89 42.06 -6.60 13.52
C THR A 89 41.70 -5.15 13.25
N SER A 90 42.05 -4.61 12.09
CA SER A 90 41.59 -3.29 11.67
C SER A 90 40.51 -3.41 10.60
N CYS A 91 39.65 -2.39 10.50
CA CYS A 91 38.66 -2.29 9.43
C CYS A 91 39.33 -2.42 8.05
N GLY A 92 40.50 -1.78 7.86
CA GLY A 92 41.28 -1.89 6.62
C GLY A 92 41.68 -3.33 6.27
N LYS A 93 42.13 -4.12 7.25
CA LYS A 93 42.47 -5.54 7.03
C LYS A 93 41.26 -6.38 6.63
N ARG A 94 40.08 -6.09 7.19
CA ARG A 94 38.83 -6.77 6.82
C ARG A 94 38.40 -6.42 5.40
N ARG A 95 38.49 -5.14 5.02
CA ARG A 95 38.26 -4.70 3.63
C ARG A 95 39.20 -5.42 2.67
N ASP A 96 40.50 -5.42 2.96
CA ASP A 96 41.49 -6.05 2.09
C ASP A 96 41.27 -7.57 1.99
N TYR A 97 40.80 -8.21 3.06
CA TYR A 97 40.40 -9.61 3.03
C TYR A 97 39.24 -9.85 2.05
N LEU A 98 38.20 -9.01 2.08
CA LEU A 98 37.07 -9.11 1.15
C LEU A 98 37.49 -8.91 -0.32
N ILE A 99 38.37 -7.95 -0.58
CA ILE A 99 38.88 -7.70 -1.93
C ILE A 99 39.69 -8.91 -2.42
N ASN A 100 40.64 -9.38 -1.60
CA ASN A 100 41.60 -10.40 -2.03
C ASN A 100 41.04 -11.83 -2.06
N HIS A 101 40.09 -12.15 -1.17
CA HIS A 101 39.55 -13.51 -1.04
C HIS A 101 38.15 -13.68 -1.63
N HIS A 102 37.36 -12.61 -1.73
CA HIS A 102 35.99 -12.66 -2.26
C HIS A 102 35.82 -11.90 -3.58
N GLY A 103 36.84 -11.17 -4.04
CA GLY A 103 36.80 -10.43 -5.30
C GLY A 103 35.89 -9.19 -5.25
N ASN A 104 35.52 -8.73 -4.05
CA ASN A 104 34.69 -7.55 -3.87
C ASN A 104 35.40 -6.30 -4.40
N THR A 105 34.62 -5.33 -4.91
CA THR A 105 35.16 -4.00 -5.17
C THR A 105 35.55 -3.32 -3.85
N LYS A 106 36.42 -2.31 -3.92
CA LYS A 106 36.82 -1.55 -2.73
C LYS A 106 35.60 -0.95 -2.02
N GLU A 107 34.67 -0.39 -2.78
CA GLU A 107 33.46 0.25 -2.25
C GLU A 107 32.53 -0.76 -1.58
N ASP A 108 32.27 -1.90 -2.21
CA ASP A 108 31.43 -2.96 -1.63
C ASP A 108 32.05 -3.55 -0.37
N ALA A 109 33.38 -3.70 -0.36
CA ALA A 109 34.12 -4.19 0.80
C ALA A 109 34.08 -3.18 1.97
N GLU A 110 34.20 -1.88 1.70
CA GLU A 110 34.11 -0.83 2.72
C GLU A 110 32.69 -0.76 3.30
N LYS A 111 31.65 -0.77 2.44
CA LYS A 111 30.24 -0.82 2.85
C LYS A 111 29.92 -2.05 3.69
N ALA A 112 30.37 -3.23 3.29
CA ALA A 112 30.15 -4.46 4.05
C ALA A 112 30.79 -4.40 5.44
N VAL A 113 32.02 -3.88 5.54
CA VAL A 113 32.72 -3.76 6.83
C VAL A 113 32.04 -2.73 7.75
N ILE A 114 31.59 -1.60 7.21
CA ILE A 114 30.79 -0.59 7.95
C ILE A 114 29.46 -1.17 8.43
N HIS A 115 28.76 -1.90 7.57
CA HIS A 115 27.49 -2.55 7.91
C HIS A 115 27.65 -3.59 9.04
N TRP A 116 28.77 -4.34 9.03
CA TRP A 116 29.06 -5.33 10.06
C TRP A 116 29.59 -4.73 11.36
N ASP A 117 30.24 -3.57 11.31
CA ASP A 117 30.70 -2.85 12.48
C ASP A 117 30.68 -1.34 12.27
N SER A 118 29.77 -0.68 12.98
CA SER A 118 29.62 0.78 12.98
C SER A 118 30.89 1.55 13.39
N ASN A 119 31.85 0.93 14.11
CA ASN A 119 33.14 1.54 14.44
C ASN A 119 34.05 1.74 13.21
N CYS A 120 33.72 1.13 12.08
CA CYS A 120 34.44 1.31 10.83
C CYS A 120 33.92 2.51 10.00
N ALA A 121 32.82 3.14 10.43
CA ALA A 121 32.38 4.44 9.93
C ALA A 121 33.02 5.57 10.74
N ASN A 122 33.58 6.56 10.05
CA ASN A 122 34.20 7.76 10.60
C ASN A 122 33.32 8.99 10.38
#